data_AF-A0A3F2RQS7-F1
#
_entry.id   AF-A0A3F2RQS7-F1
#
_cell.length_a   1.000
_cell.length_b   1.000
_cell.length_c   1.000
_cell.angle_alpha   90.00
_cell.angle_beta   90.00
_cell.angle_gamma   90.00
#
_symmetry.space_group_name_H-M   'P 1'
#
loop_
_entity.id
_entity.type
_entity.pdbx_description
1 polymer ?
#
loop_
_entity_poly.entity_id
_entity_poly.type
_entity_poly.pdbx_seq_one_letter_code
_entity_poly.pdbx_strand_id
1 'polypeptide(L)'
;MAIDGQYAGWVYKQGSLVKNWKKRFMVLRGRQLTYYDTAKVSPTVKAKGSFQVITVELSTDIQNGLLVHGRGGRVLKLYTASAEATSTWTLAQLRKVTVMYALWK
;
A
#
# COMPACT_ATOMS: atom_id res chain seq x y z
N MET A 1 -5.31 6.37 11.56
CA MET A 1 -5.46 7.84 11.62
C MET A 1 -4.54 8.44 10.57
N ALA A 2 -5.10 9.07 9.54
CA ALA A 2 -4.33 9.75 8.50
C ALA A 2 -4.03 11.16 9.00
N ILE A 3 -2.77 11.45 9.25
CA ILE A 3 -2.24 12.78 9.55
C ILE A 3 -1.37 13.14 8.34
N ASP A 4 -1.70 14.24 7.67
CA ASP A 4 -1.01 14.80 6.49
C ASP A 4 -1.01 13.98 5.18
N GLY A 5 -2.17 13.55 4.69
CA GLY A 5 -2.26 12.96 3.34
C GLY A 5 -1.41 11.68 3.17
N GLN A 6 -0.98 11.11 4.28
CA GLN A 6 -0.17 9.90 4.37
C GLN A 6 -1.00 8.81 5.02
N TYR A 7 -1.04 7.65 4.37
CA TYR A 7 -1.67 6.48 4.94
C TYR A 7 -0.57 5.47 5.29
N ALA A 8 -0.63 4.88 6.48
CA ALA A 8 0.37 3.93 6.93
C ALA A 8 -0.25 2.81 7.76
N GLY A 9 0.36 1.63 7.68
CA GLY A 9 -0.13 0.47 8.42
C GLY A 9 0.67 -0.80 8.13
N TRP A 10 0.47 -1.80 8.97
CA TRP A 10 1.05 -3.13 8.78
C TRP A 10 0.25 -3.94 7.78
N VAL A 11 0.95 -4.58 6.84
CA VAL A 11 0.39 -5.56 5.91
C VAL A 11 1.33 -6.74 5.77
N TYR A 12 0.85 -7.81 5.17
CA TYR A 12 1.69 -8.90 4.71
C TYR A 12 1.87 -8.80 3.21
N LYS A 13 3.14 -8.75 2.78
CA LYS A 13 3.55 -8.60 1.39
C LYS A 13 4.14 -9.89 0.86
N GLN A 14 3.82 -10.27 -0.38
CA GLN A 14 4.49 -11.40 -1.03
C GLN A 14 5.91 -11.02 -1.47
N GLY A 15 6.88 -11.92 -1.26
CA GLY A 15 8.24 -11.80 -1.80
C GLY A 15 8.27 -11.88 -3.33
N SER A 16 9.23 -11.21 -3.95
CA SER A 16 9.36 -11.14 -5.41
C SER A 16 9.97 -12.42 -5.99
N LEU A 17 11.10 -12.86 -5.43
CA LEU A 17 11.81 -14.08 -5.83
C LEU A 17 11.19 -15.31 -5.15
N VAL A 18 11.33 -15.41 -3.83
CA VAL A 18 10.66 -16.43 -3.02
C VAL A 18 9.29 -15.91 -2.62
N LYS A 19 8.21 -16.63 -2.96
CA LYS A 19 6.81 -16.19 -2.80
C LYS A 19 6.27 -16.27 -1.36
N ASN A 20 7.14 -16.10 -0.37
CA ASN A 20 6.73 -16.07 1.04
C ASN A 20 6.07 -14.73 1.43
N TRP A 21 5.28 -14.75 2.50
CA TRP A 21 4.64 -13.56 3.05
C TRP A 21 5.53 -12.90 4.10
N LYS A 22 5.67 -11.59 4.03
CA LYS A 22 6.49 -10.79 4.95
C LYS A 22 5.69 -9.64 5.52
N LYS A 23 5.62 -9.57 6.85
CA LYS A 23 4.99 -8.44 7.56
C LYS A 23 5.82 -7.17 7.34
N ARG A 24 5.21 -6.11 6.81
CA ARG A 24 5.89 -4.85 6.49
C ARG A 24 5.01 -3.67 6.86
N PHE A 25 5.64 -2.64 7.41
CA PHE A 25 4.98 -1.38 7.66
C PHE A 25 5.02 -0.54 6.39
N MET A 26 3.86 -0.30 5.81
CA MET A 26 3.68 0.43 4.57
C MET A 26 3.40 1.90 4.88
N VAL A 27 3.96 2.81 4.08
CA VAL A 27 3.71 4.24 4.13
C VAL A 27 3.45 4.75 2.72
N LEU A 28 2.23 5.21 2.46
CA LEU A 28 1.79 5.80 1.21
C LEU A 28 1.78 7.33 1.32
N ARG A 29 2.75 8.00 0.69
CA ARG A 29 2.84 9.46 0.60
C ARG A 29 2.52 9.90 -0.83
N GLY A 30 1.41 10.62 -1.04
CA GLY A 30 0.90 10.85 -2.40
C GLY A 30 0.67 9.51 -3.12
N ARG A 31 1.43 9.27 -4.20
CA ARG A 31 1.49 8.00 -4.96
C ARG A 31 2.72 7.13 -4.65
N GLN A 32 3.64 7.59 -3.81
CA GLN A 32 4.83 6.84 -3.45
C GLN A 32 4.52 5.90 -2.28
N LEU A 33 4.61 4.59 -2.51
CA LEU A 33 4.50 3.57 -1.47
C LEU A 33 5.89 3.09 -1.08
N THR A 34 6.25 3.28 0.18
CA THR A 34 7.52 2.83 0.76
C THR A 34 7.23 1.88 1.92
N TYR A 35 8.09 0.87 2.11
CA TYR A 35 7.89 -0.11 3.18
C TYR A 35 9.14 -0.42 4.00
N TYR A 36 8.89 -0.75 5.28
CA TYR A 36 9.88 -0.90 6.34
C TYR A 36 9.63 -2.16 7.16
N ASP A 37 10.63 -2.56 7.95
CA ASP A 37 10.50 -3.63 8.95
C ASP A 37 10.03 -3.10 10.32
N THR A 38 9.76 -1.79 10.43
CA THR A 38 9.36 -1.12 11.68
C THR A 38 8.33 -0.03 11.42
N ALA A 39 7.46 0.23 12.40
CA ALA A 39 6.52 1.35 12.38
C ALA A 39 7.15 2.69 12.84
N LYS A 40 8.32 2.64 13.49
CA LYS A 40 9.06 3.83 13.94
C LYS A 40 9.84 4.43 12.76
N VAL A 41 9.14 5.03 11.80
CA VAL A 41 9.75 5.59 10.59
C VAL A 41 10.35 6.98 10.87
N SER A 42 11.65 7.11 10.66
CA SER A 42 12.40 8.38 10.71
C SER A 42 13.33 8.48 9.49
N PRO A 43 13.96 9.64 9.22
CA PRO A 43 14.88 9.79 8.08
C PRO A 43 16.06 8.82 8.08
N THR A 44 16.44 8.27 9.23
CA THR A 44 17.57 7.33 9.37
C THR A 44 17.17 5.87 9.12
N VAL A 45 15.87 5.56 9.08
CA VAL A 45 15.40 4.18 8.88
C VAL A 45 15.48 3.81 7.40
N LYS A 46 16.27 2.78 7.10
CA LYS A 46 16.42 2.26 5.73
C LYS A 46 15.13 1.61 5.22
N ALA A 47 14.60 2.15 4.13
CA ALA A 47 13.52 1.52 3.38
C ALA A 47 13.94 0.16 2.81
N LYS A 48 13.02 -0.81 2.83
CA LYS A 48 13.21 -2.12 2.19
C LYS A 48 12.75 -2.15 0.73
N GLY A 49 12.07 -1.09 0.31
CA GLY A 49 11.72 -0.86 -1.08
C GLY A 49 10.70 0.27 -1.18
N SER A 50 10.60 0.82 -2.38
CA SER A 50 9.70 1.90 -2.70
C SER A 50 9.26 1.81 -4.16
N PHE A 51 8.03 2.18 -4.47
CA PHE A 51 7.54 2.27 -5.84
C PHE A 51 6.35 3.23 -5.96
N GLN A 52 6.13 3.75 -7.18
CA GLN A 52 4.96 4.56 -7.48
C GLN A 52 3.76 3.65 -7.75
N VAL A 53 2.68 3.90 -7.00
CA VAL A 53 1.38 3.23 -7.15
C VAL A 53 0.58 3.93 -8.24
N ILE A 54 -0.01 3.12 -9.11
CA ILE A 54 -0.97 3.53 -10.14
C ILE A 54 -2.38 3.24 -9.63
N THR A 55 -2.67 1.97 -9.31
CA THR A 55 -3.98 1.54 -8.83
C THR A 55 -3.86 0.45 -7.76
N VAL A 56 -4.93 0.27 -6.99
CA VAL A 56 -5.07 -0.78 -5.99
C VAL A 56 -6.40 -1.48 -6.22
N GLU A 57 -6.36 -2.79 -6.35
CA GLU A 57 -7.52 -3.64 -6.58
C GLU A 57 -7.67 -4.66 -5.45
N LEU A 58 -8.89 -5.12 -5.21
CA LEU A 58 -9.13 -6.25 -4.32
C LEU A 58 -8.67 -7.54 -5.02
N SER A 59 -8.02 -8.42 -4.27
CA SER A 59 -7.66 -9.74 -4.77
C SER A 59 -8.82 -10.70 -4.50
N THR A 60 -9.27 -11.43 -5.52
CA THR A 60 -10.24 -12.53 -5.38
C THR A 60 -9.58 -13.80 -4.82
N ASP A 61 -8.29 -13.98 -5.08
CA ASP A 61 -7.57 -15.23 -4.78
C ASP A 61 -6.90 -15.23 -3.39
N ILE A 62 -6.95 -14.11 -2.67
CA ILE A 62 -6.28 -13.93 -1.39
C ILE A 62 -7.32 -13.32 -0.44
N GLN A 63 -7.63 -14.04 0.64
CA GLN A 63 -8.52 -13.52 1.68
C GLN A 63 -7.94 -12.23 2.26
N ASN A 64 -8.77 -11.18 2.34
CA ASN A 64 -8.34 -9.82 2.73
C ASN A 64 -7.19 -9.27 1.86
N GLY A 65 -7.14 -9.70 0.60
CA GLY A 65 -6.04 -9.46 -0.32
C GLY A 65 -6.20 -8.19 -1.15
N LEU A 66 -5.06 -7.61 -1.52
CA LEU A 66 -4.95 -6.44 -2.37
C LEU A 66 -3.88 -6.65 -3.43
N LEU A 67 -4.13 -6.14 -4.64
CA LEU A 67 -3.18 -6.04 -5.72
C LEU A 67 -2.82 -4.57 -5.90
N VAL A 68 -1.57 -4.20 -5.58
CA VAL A 68 -1.07 -2.84 -5.76
C VAL A 68 -0.25 -2.78 -7.04
N HIS A 69 -0.78 -2.10 -8.05
CA HIS A 69 -0.15 -1.95 -9.35
C HIS A 69 0.75 -0.72 -9.33
N GLY A 70 1.97 -0.88 -9.85
CA GLY A 70 2.93 0.19 -10.03
C GLY A 70 3.43 0.28 -11.47
N ARG A 71 4.30 1.26 -11.73
CA ARG A 71 4.93 1.45 -13.06
C ARG A 71 5.74 0.23 -13.49
N GLY A 72 5.87 0.04 -14.80
CA GLY A 72 6.65 -1.04 -15.40
C GLY A 72 6.03 -2.43 -15.21
N GLY A 73 4.70 -2.52 -15.09
CA GLY A 73 3.98 -3.79 -14.92
C GLY A 73 4.16 -4.44 -13.54
N ARG A 74 4.76 -3.74 -12.57
CA ARG A 74 4.98 -4.29 -11.23
C ARG A 74 3.65 -4.43 -10.49
N VAL A 75 3.35 -5.64 -10.01
CA VAL A 75 2.21 -5.91 -9.14
C VAL A 75 2.70 -6.41 -7.80
N LEU A 76 2.21 -5.80 -6.73
CA LEU A 76 2.47 -6.23 -5.37
C LEU A 76 1.23 -6.85 -4.75
N LYS A 77 1.32 -8.13 -4.39
CA LYS A 77 0.28 -8.82 -3.65
C LYS A 77 0.44 -8.54 -2.16
N LEU A 78 -0.63 -8.07 -1.54
CA LEU A 78 -0.73 -7.82 -0.11
C LEU A 78 -1.92 -8.59 0.46
N TYR A 79 -1.90 -8.88 1.76
CA TYR A 79 -3.12 -9.08 2.53
C TYR A 79 -3.03 -8.34 3.85
N THR A 80 -4.19 -8.03 4.41
CA THR A 80 -4.29 -7.38 5.72
C THR A 80 -4.82 -8.37 6.76
N ALA A 81 -4.69 -8.02 8.05
CA ALA A 81 -5.15 -8.90 9.13
C ALA A 81 -6.68 -9.05 9.20
N SER A 82 -7.45 -8.15 8.58
CA SER A 82 -8.92 -8.16 8.64
C SER A 82 -9.54 -7.46 7.43
N ALA A 83 -10.79 -7.81 7.08
CA ALA A 83 -11.52 -7.15 6.00
C ALA A 83 -11.65 -5.63 6.22
N GLU A 84 -11.81 -5.19 7.45
CA GLU A 84 -11.85 -3.76 7.83
C GLU A 84 -10.53 -3.04 7.50
N ALA A 85 -9.39 -3.68 7.81
CA ALA A 85 -8.08 -3.15 7.45
C ALA A 85 -7.92 -3.08 5.92
N THR A 86 -8.41 -4.08 5.17
CA THR A 86 -8.45 -4.07 3.70
C THR A 86 -9.25 -2.89 3.17
N SER A 87 -10.46 -2.66 3.69
CA SER A 87 -11.31 -1.52 3.32
C SER A 87 -10.64 -0.19 3.61
N THR A 88 -9.86 -0.09 4.68
CA THR A 88 -9.15 1.14 5.00
C THR A 88 -8.03 1.42 3.99
N TRP A 89 -7.32 0.39 3.52
CA TRP A 89 -6.29 0.51 2.48
C TRP A 89 -6.88 0.87 1.11
N THR A 90 -8.04 0.31 0.73
CA THR A 90 -8.71 0.66 -0.54
C THR A 90 -9.29 2.07 -0.51
N LEU A 91 -9.94 2.47 0.59
CA LEU A 91 -10.49 3.81 0.75
C LEU A 91 -9.40 4.90 0.77
N ALA A 92 -8.22 4.61 1.32
CA ALA A 92 -7.09 5.53 1.29
C ALA A 92 -6.59 5.83 -0.14
N GLN A 93 -6.69 4.87 -1.07
CA GLN A 93 -6.38 5.07 -2.48
C GLN A 93 -7.49 5.84 -3.20
N LEU A 94 -8.76 5.45 -2.99
CA LEU A 94 -9.93 6.07 -3.63
C LEU A 94 -10.06 7.56 -3.30
N ARG A 95 -9.82 7.95 -2.04
CA ARG A 95 -9.83 9.37 -1.63
C ARG A 95 -8.77 10.23 -2.32
N LYS A 96 -7.73 9.65 -2.92
CA LYS A 96 -6.70 10.37 -3.68
C LYS A 96 -6.92 10.35 -5.18
N VAL A 97 -7.55 9.31 -5.72
CA VAL A 97 -7.91 9.23 -7.15
C VAL A 97 -9.15 10.08 -7.44
N THR A 98 -10.19 10.03 -6.60
CA THR A 98 -11.43 10.79 -6.82
C THR A 98 -11.26 12.30 -6.66
N VAL A 99 -10.39 12.76 -5.75
CA VAL A 99 -10.09 14.20 -5.59
C VAL A 99 -9.39 14.75 -6.83
N MET A 100 -8.55 13.97 -7.51
CA MET A 100 -7.91 14.39 -8.76
C MET A 100 -8.90 14.56 -9.92
N TYR A 101 -9.99 13.78 -9.96
CA TYR A 101 -11.07 13.96 -10.96
C TYR A 101 -12.04 15.10 -10.57
N ALA A 102 -12.27 15.34 -9.28
CA ALA A 102 -13.16 16.39 -8.80
C ALA A 102 -12.56 17.81 -8.91
N LEU A 103 -11.24 17.94 -8.97
CA LEU A 103 -10.53 19.21 -9.17
C LEU A 103 -10.32 19.58 -10.65
N TRP A 104 -10.94 18.84 -11.58
CA TRP A 104 -10.99 19.11 -13.02
C TRP A 104 -12.45 19.24 -13.50
N LYS A 105 -13.23 20.08 -12.81
CA LYS A 105 -14.48 20.66 -13.30
C LYS A 105 -14.52 22.15 -12.95
#